data_AF-Q6XBE2-F1
#
_entry.id   AF-Q6XBE2-F1
#
_cell.length_a   1.000
_cell.length_b   1.000
_cell.length_c   1.000
_cell.angle_alpha   90.00
_cell.angle_beta   90.00
_cell.angle_gamma   90.00
#
_symmetry.space_group_name_H-M   'P 1'
#
loop_
_entity.id
_entity.type
_entity.pdbx_description
1 polymer ?
#
loop_
_entity_poly.entity_id
_entity_poly.type
_entity_poly.pdbx_seq_one_letter_code
_entity_poly.pdbx_strand_id
1 'polypeptide(L)' 'HWHGFFQRGTNWADGPAFVTQCPIVANDSFLYNFTVPNQAGTFWYHSQ' A
#
# COMPACT_ATOMS: atom_id res chain seq x y z
N HIS A 1 -0.04 -4.17 -2.63
CA HIS A 1 -1.29 -3.47 -2.27
C HIS A 1 -1.84 -3.97 -0.95
N TRP A 2 -2.39 -3.06 -0.16
CA TRP A 2 -2.99 -3.35 1.14
C TRP A 2 -4.52 -3.24 1.04
N HIS A 3 -5.16 -4.35 0.70
CA HIS A 3 -6.56 -4.35 0.26
C HIS A 3 -7.51 -3.99 1.40
N GLY A 4 -8.28 -2.92 1.19
CA GLY A 4 -9.32 -2.44 2.10
C GLY A 4 -8.92 -1.25 2.96
N PHE A 5 -7.65 -0.81 2.98
CA PHE A 5 -7.27 0.43 3.66
C PHE A 5 -7.47 1.66 2.76
N PHE A 6 -7.96 2.76 3.32
CA PHE A 6 -8.29 3.96 2.55
C PHE A 6 -7.09 4.79 2.10
N GLN A 7 -5.91 4.59 2.69
CA GLN A 7 -4.66 5.29 2.34
C GLN A 7 -4.81 6.83 2.26
N ARG A 8 -5.61 7.42 3.16
CA ARG A 8 -5.83 8.89 3.18
C ARG A 8 -4.53 9.60 3.56
N GLY A 9 -4.02 10.43 2.64
CA GLY A 9 -2.74 11.13 2.80
C GLY A 9 -1.52 10.27 2.50
N THR A 10 -1.70 8.99 2.20
CA THR A 10 -0.64 8.00 1.93
C THR A 10 -0.91 7.23 0.64
N ASN A 11 -1.50 7.87 -0.38
CA ASN A 11 -1.83 7.21 -1.65
C ASN A 11 -0.62 6.52 -2.30
N TRP A 12 0.59 7.07 -2.12
CA TRP A 12 1.86 6.47 -2.57
C TRP A 12 2.16 5.09 -1.96
N ALA A 13 1.52 4.73 -0.85
CA ALA A 13 1.69 3.44 -0.17
C ALA A 13 0.58 2.43 -0.52
N ASP A 14 -0.33 2.77 -1.44
CA ASP A 14 -1.47 1.91 -1.76
C ASP A 14 -1.05 0.63 -2.49
N GLY A 15 -0.06 0.71 -3.39
CA GLY A 15 0.56 -0.46 -4.00
C GLY A 15 0.25 -0.79 -5.47
N PRO A 16 -0.85 -0.32 -6.11
CA PRO A 16 -1.06 -0.56 -7.53
C PRO A 16 0.06 0.02 -8.43
N ALA A 17 0.73 -0.85 -9.18
CA ALA A 17 1.78 -0.47 -10.10
C ALA A 17 1.26 0.48 -11.19
N PHE A 18 2.08 1.47 -11.53
CA PHE A 18 1.82 2.50 -12.54
C PHE A 18 0.62 3.43 -12.26
N VAL A 19 -0.01 3.29 -11.09
CA VAL A 19 -1.03 4.23 -10.60
C VAL A 19 -0.51 4.99 -9.39
N THR A 20 -0.06 4.26 -8.37
CA THR A 20 0.38 4.86 -7.09
C THR A 20 1.88 4.78 -6.87
N GLN A 21 2.56 3.88 -7.59
CA GLN A 21 4.01 3.71 -7.56
C GLN A 21 4.52 2.93 -8.78
N CYS A 22 5.83 2.98 -9.03
CA CYS A 22 6.49 1.99 -9.88
C CYS A 22 6.74 0.68 -9.10
N PRO A 23 6.89 -0.47 -9.78
CA PRO A 23 7.30 -1.71 -9.12
C PRO A 23 8.65 -1.54 -8.41
N ILE A 24 8.78 -2.18 -7.24
CA ILE A 24 10.06 -2.30 -6.55
C ILE A 24 10.91 -3.26 -7.37
N VAL A 25 12.12 -2.83 -7.77
CA VAL A 25 13.03 -3.67 -8.55
C VAL A 25 13.65 -4.77 -7.68
N ALA A 26 14.12 -5.83 -8.32
CA ALA A 26 14.79 -6.92 -7.62
C ALA A 26 15.97 -6.39 -6.80
N ASN A 27 16.11 -6.94 -5.58
CA ASN A 27 17.16 -6.60 -4.61
C ASN A 27 17.09 -5.20 -3.98
N ASP A 28 16.08 -4.40 -4.32
CA ASP A 28 15.78 -3.15 -3.63
C ASP A 28 14.64 -3.32 -2.61
N SER A 29 14.48 -2.32 -1.75
CA SER A 29 13.47 -2.31 -0.69
C SER A 29 12.70 -1.00 -0.69
N PHE A 30 11.44 -1.07 -0.29
CA PHE A 30 10.58 0.09 -0.14
C PHE A 30 9.76 -0.04 1.13
N LEU A 31 9.75 1.02 1.95
CA LEU A 31 9.01 1.05 3.20
C LEU A 31 7.61 1.65 2.97
N TYR A 32 6.60 0.80 3.08
CA TYR A 32 5.21 1.26 3.19
C TYR A 32 4.96 1.76 4.61
N ASN A 33 4.73 3.06 4.78
CA ASN A 33 4.49 3.68 6.09
C ASN A 33 3.18 4.48 6.08
N PHE A 34 2.12 3.88 6.64
CA PHE A 34 0.82 4.50 6.77
C PHE A 34 0.14 4.08 8.07
N THR A 35 -0.85 4.86 8.49
CA THR A 35 -1.64 4.59 9.71
C THR A 35 -3.09 4.28 9.36
N VAL A 36 -3.79 3.62 10.27
CA VAL A 36 -5.19 3.20 10.09
C VAL A 36 -6.04 3.72 11.25
N PRO A 37 -6.30 5.04 11.34
CA PRO A 37 -6.92 5.61 12.53
C PRO A 37 -8.41 5.23 12.69
N ASN A 38 -9.11 4.99 11.58
CA ASN A 38 -10.58 4.87 11.55
C ASN A 38 -11.09 3.61 10.84
N GLN A 39 -10.28 2.56 10.74
CA GLN A 39 -10.71 1.28 10.15
C GLN A 39 -10.27 0.11 11.03
N ALA A 40 -11.22 -0.79 11.31
CA ALA A 40 -10.99 -2.07 11.94
C ALA A 40 -11.85 -3.12 11.23
N GLY A 41 -11.32 -4.33 11.06
CA GLY A 41 -11.98 -5.39 10.30
C GLY A 41 -10.99 -6.42 9.79
N THR A 42 -11.46 -7.30 8.92
CA THR A 42 -10.62 -8.30 8.26
C THR A 42 -10.11 -7.74 6.93
N PHE A 43 -8.80 -7.75 6.77
CA PHE A 43 -8.11 -7.26 5.57
C PHE A 43 -7.12 -8.30 5.07
N TRP A 44 -6.51 -8.03 3.91
CA TRP A 44 -5.50 -8.89 3.31
C TRP A 44 -4.56 -8.06 2.44
N TYR A 45 -3.43 -8.64 2.05
CA TYR A 45 -2.45 -8.00 1.17
C TYR A 45 -2.20 -8.88 -0.06
N HIS A 46 -1.88 -8.25 -1.18
CA HIS A 46 -1.47 -8.96 -2.38
C HIS A 46 -0.54 -8.12 -3.25
N SER A 47 0.23 -8.80 -4.11
CA SER A 47 1.02 -8.16 -5.16
C SER A 47 0.08 -7.42 -6.12
N GLN A 48 0.49 -6.22 -6.56
CA GLN A 48 -0.14 -5.38 -7.58
C GLN A 48 0.92 -4.54 -8.30
#